data_AF-A0A8H7PDH0-F1
#
_entry.id   AF-A0A8H7PDH0-F1
#
_cell.length_a   1.000
_cell.length_b   1.000
_cell.length_c   1.000
_cell.angle_alpha   90.00
_cell.angle_beta   90.00
_cell.angle_gamma   90.00
#
_symmetry.space_group_name_H-M   'P 1'
#
loop_
_entity.id
_entity.type
_entity.pdbx_description
1 polymer ?
#
loop_
_entity_poly.entity_id
_entity_poly.type
_entity_poly.pdbx_seq_one_letter_code
_entity_poly.pdbx_strand_id
1 'polypeptide(L)'
;MLLMMKNSQYVPIVNESEELLPEELVEEDEESSNHVTIEKRDMFTKEYERMREEQKWILSTGKCVEDELYKFAMQCEYEHPSLSFIIDPSDSTYKLQGVFTEVELREIKGYNAIVMDTLPDDVVDFLRSFDCQSSQELRKACLENLKWYYPFDREKHFNHDWIRRTIDML
;
A
#
# COMPACT_ATOMS: atom_id res chain seq x y z
N MET A 1 -55.56 -50.44 -26.62
CA MET A 1 -56.82 -50.02 -26.01
C MET A 1 -56.99 -48.53 -26.31
N LEU A 2 -58.15 -48.14 -26.84
CA LEU A 2 -58.57 -46.83 -27.38
C LEU A 2 -58.09 -45.60 -26.56
N LEU A 3 -57.90 -44.37 -27.08
CA LEU A 3 -58.89 -43.58 -27.83
C LEU A 3 -58.29 -42.26 -28.44
N MET A 4 -58.55 -42.07 -29.73
CA MET A 4 -58.95 -40.85 -30.48
C MET A 4 -58.20 -39.50 -30.46
N MET A 5 -58.02 -39.03 -31.70
CA MET A 5 -57.67 -37.70 -32.21
C MET A 5 -58.61 -36.56 -31.80
N LYS A 6 -58.14 -35.31 -31.87
CA LYS A 6 -58.68 -34.28 -32.80
C LYS A 6 -57.80 -33.03 -32.90
N ASN A 7 -57.52 -32.68 -34.16
CA ASN A 7 -56.87 -31.45 -34.64
C ASN A 7 -57.69 -30.19 -34.33
N SER A 8 -57.01 -29.04 -34.21
CA SER A 8 -57.49 -27.80 -34.81
C SER A 8 -56.33 -26.85 -35.08
N GLN A 9 -56.11 -26.52 -36.36
CA GLN A 9 -55.30 -25.39 -36.81
C GLN A 9 -56.28 -24.33 -37.35
N TYR A 10 -56.18 -23.09 -36.85
CA TYR A 10 -56.48 -21.86 -37.59
C TYR A 10 -55.72 -20.67 -36.93
N VAL A 11 -55.17 -19.79 -37.76
CA VAL A 11 -54.26 -18.63 -37.48
C VAL A 11 -54.96 -17.35 -38.03
N PRO A 12 -54.46 -16.09 -37.96
CA PRO A 12 -53.77 -15.25 -36.95
C PRO A 12 -54.66 -14.05 -36.50
N ILE A 13 -54.23 -13.08 -35.68
CA ILE A 13 -53.81 -11.72 -36.11
C ILE A 13 -53.23 -10.94 -34.89
N VAL A 14 -52.00 -10.47 -35.09
CA VAL A 14 -51.32 -9.24 -34.64
C VAL A 14 -51.98 -8.37 -33.56
N ASN A 15 -51.25 -8.10 -32.46
CA ASN A 15 -50.95 -6.71 -32.07
C ASN A 15 -49.79 -6.61 -31.07
N GLU A 16 -48.85 -5.78 -31.50
CA GLU A 16 -47.72 -5.11 -30.86
C GLU A 16 -47.75 -4.99 -29.32
N SER A 17 -46.67 -5.44 -28.70
CA SER A 17 -45.90 -4.62 -27.75
C SER A 17 -44.51 -5.23 -27.62
N GLU A 18 -43.52 -4.55 -28.21
CA GLU A 18 -42.12 -4.71 -27.85
C GLU A 18 -41.96 -4.40 -26.37
N GLU A 19 -41.89 -5.43 -25.53
CA GLU A 19 -41.39 -5.28 -24.18
C GLU A 19 -39.86 -5.21 -24.29
N LEU A 20 -39.37 -3.99 -24.54
CA LEU A 20 -37.97 -3.60 -24.41
C LEU A 20 -37.50 -4.00 -23.00
N LEU A 21 -36.77 -5.10 -22.92
CA LEU A 21 -35.99 -5.43 -21.74
C LEU A 21 -35.05 -4.25 -21.46
N PRO A 22 -35.05 -3.70 -20.24
CA PRO A 22 -34.22 -2.54 -19.92
C PRO A 22 -32.77 -2.88 -20.19
N GLU A 23 -32.09 -1.98 -20.90
CA GLU A 23 -30.63 -1.95 -21.04
C GLU A 23 -30.04 -2.32 -19.68
N GLU A 24 -29.26 -3.40 -19.65
CA GLU A 24 -28.38 -3.68 -18.53
C GLU A 24 -27.68 -2.36 -18.22
N LEU A 25 -27.99 -1.80 -17.06
CA LEU A 25 -27.17 -0.82 -16.40
C LEU A 25 -25.83 -1.54 -16.21
N VAL A 26 -24.95 -1.38 -17.20
CA VAL A 26 -23.52 -1.56 -17.00
C VAL A 26 -23.21 -0.52 -15.94
N GLU A 27 -23.22 -0.95 -14.68
CA GLU A 27 -22.52 -0.24 -13.64
C GLU A 27 -21.09 -0.18 -14.16
N GLU A 28 -20.73 0.97 -14.75
CA GLU A 28 -19.35 1.35 -14.91
C GLU A 28 -18.81 1.34 -13.48
N ASP A 29 -18.19 0.23 -13.11
CA ASP A 29 -17.25 0.21 -12.02
C ASP A 29 -16.32 1.40 -12.31
N GLU A 30 -16.46 2.48 -11.55
CA GLU A 30 -15.46 3.55 -11.49
C GLU A 30 -14.21 2.91 -10.87
N GLU A 31 -13.52 2.12 -11.67
CA GLU A 31 -12.17 1.67 -11.43
C GLU A 31 -11.37 2.94 -11.37
N SER A 32 -11.08 3.37 -10.13
CA SER A 32 -10.27 4.53 -9.81
C SER A 32 -8.99 4.43 -10.63
N SER A 33 -8.99 5.11 -11.77
CA SER A 33 -7.95 4.93 -12.77
C SER A 33 -6.69 5.56 -12.20
N ASN A 34 -5.81 4.73 -11.66
CA ASN A 34 -4.47 5.13 -11.19
C ASN A 34 -3.56 5.57 -12.36
N HIS A 35 -4.11 5.80 -13.56
CA HIS A 35 -3.39 6.29 -14.71
C HIS A 35 -2.94 7.74 -14.47
N VAL A 36 -1.71 8.05 -14.86
CA VAL A 36 -1.17 9.40 -14.74
C VAL A 36 -1.88 10.29 -15.77
N THR A 37 -2.55 11.34 -15.29
CA THR A 37 -3.19 12.32 -16.17
C THR A 37 -2.16 13.28 -16.78
N ILE A 38 -2.52 13.92 -17.89
CA ILE A 38 -1.69 14.96 -18.52
C ILE A 38 -1.43 16.10 -17.52
N GLU A 39 -2.45 16.52 -16.78
CA GLU A 39 -2.34 17.58 -15.76
C GLU A 39 -1.30 17.24 -14.68
N LYS A 40 -1.25 15.98 -14.20
CA LYS A 40 -0.25 15.54 -13.24
C LYS A 40 1.16 15.57 -13.83
N ARG A 41 1.34 15.15 -15.08
CA ARG A 41 2.65 15.24 -15.77
C ARG A 41 3.10 16.69 -15.97
N ASP A 42 2.18 17.58 -16.32
CA ASP A 42 2.47 19.00 -16.50
C ASP A 42 2.85 19.66 -15.16
N MET A 43 2.16 19.32 -14.08
CA MET A 43 2.52 19.78 -12.74
C MET A 43 3.90 19.26 -12.32
N PHE A 44 4.16 17.97 -12.51
CA PHE A 44 5.45 17.36 -12.21
C PHE A 44 6.59 18.01 -13.00
N THR A 45 6.38 18.28 -14.30
CA THR A 45 7.35 18.97 -15.16
C THR A 45 7.63 20.39 -14.68
N LYS A 46 6.60 21.15 -14.29
CA LYS A 46 6.77 22.49 -13.72
C LYS A 46 7.58 22.46 -12.42
N GLU A 47 7.35 21.48 -11.55
CA GLU A 47 8.13 21.34 -10.32
C GLU A 47 9.59 20.97 -10.62
N TYR A 48 9.83 20.06 -11.57
CA TYR A 48 11.18 19.74 -12.06
C TYR A 48 11.93 20.98 -12.59
N GLU A 49 11.29 21.76 -13.48
CA GLU A 49 11.89 22.94 -14.09
C GLU A 49 12.19 24.07 -13.10
N ARG A 50 11.50 24.08 -11.95
CA ARG A 50 11.72 25.06 -10.87
C ARG A 50 12.86 24.66 -9.93
N MET A 51 13.35 23.42 -10.01
CA MET A 51 14.48 22.98 -9.19
C MET A 51 15.74 23.75 -9.56
N ARG A 52 16.47 24.16 -8.52
CA ARG A 52 17.76 24.81 -8.70
C ARG A 52 18.85 23.76 -8.85
N GLU A 53 19.70 23.92 -9.86
CA GLU A 53 20.69 22.90 -10.20
C GLU A 53 21.71 22.65 -9.10
N GLU A 54 22.04 23.68 -8.34
CA GLU A 54 22.92 23.57 -7.17
C GLU A 54 22.29 22.82 -5.98
N GLN A 55 20.99 22.54 -6.01
CA GLN A 55 20.27 21.82 -4.96
C GLN A 55 19.95 20.37 -5.32
N LYS A 56 20.13 19.98 -6.59
CA LYS A 56 19.89 18.61 -7.02
C LYS A 56 20.92 17.67 -6.43
N TRP A 57 20.51 16.44 -6.18
CA TRP A 57 21.37 15.44 -5.60
C TRP A 57 22.19 14.73 -6.66
N ILE A 58 23.51 14.97 -6.61
CA ILE A 58 24.49 14.27 -7.44
C ILE A 58 25.07 13.09 -6.66
N LEU A 59 24.92 11.88 -7.21
CA LEU A 59 25.51 10.67 -6.67
C LEU A 59 27.01 10.63 -6.93
N SER A 60 27.73 9.75 -6.22
CA SER A 60 29.17 9.53 -6.42
C SER A 60 29.56 9.14 -7.86
N THR A 61 28.62 8.58 -8.63
CA THR A 61 28.79 8.25 -10.05
C THR A 61 28.69 9.47 -10.98
N GLY A 62 28.33 10.65 -10.46
CA GLY A 62 28.04 11.86 -11.23
C GLY A 62 26.62 11.92 -11.78
N LYS A 63 25.80 10.90 -11.54
CA LYS A 63 24.39 10.86 -11.93
C LYS A 63 23.56 11.77 -11.02
N CYS A 64 22.66 12.56 -11.61
CA CYS A 64 21.71 13.39 -10.88
C CYS A 64 20.44 12.59 -10.57
N VAL A 65 20.03 12.52 -9.30
CA VAL A 65 18.87 11.70 -8.87
C VAL A 65 17.56 12.23 -9.46
N GLU A 66 17.32 13.54 -9.35
CA GLU A 66 16.09 14.19 -9.79
C GLU A 66 15.90 14.07 -11.31
N ASP A 67 16.97 14.21 -12.10
CA ASP A 67 16.93 14.06 -13.55
C ASP A 67 16.51 12.65 -13.96
N GLU A 68 17.04 11.62 -13.30
CA GLU A 68 16.74 10.23 -13.61
C GLU A 68 15.34 9.84 -13.13
N LEU A 69 14.91 10.33 -11.96
CA LEU A 69 13.53 10.18 -11.49
C LEU A 69 12.56 10.86 -12.44
N TYR A 70 12.87 12.06 -12.93
CA TYR A 70 12.05 12.77 -13.90
C TYR A 70 11.90 11.99 -15.20
N LYS A 71 13.02 11.56 -15.80
CA LYS A 71 13.01 10.75 -17.04
C LYS A 71 12.19 9.47 -16.88
N PHE A 72 12.33 8.80 -15.75
CA PHE A 72 11.61 7.57 -15.44
C PHE A 72 10.11 7.82 -15.22
N ALA A 73 9.75 8.78 -14.36
CA ALA A 73 8.36 9.11 -14.03
C ALA A 73 7.55 9.55 -15.26
N MET A 74 8.17 10.23 -16.22
CA MET A 74 7.51 10.63 -17.47
C MET A 74 7.15 9.44 -18.39
N GLN A 75 7.77 8.28 -18.17
CA GLN A 75 7.46 7.03 -18.87
C GLN A 75 6.40 6.18 -18.16
N CYS A 76 6.12 6.46 -16.89
CA CYS A 76 5.13 5.72 -16.13
C CYS A 76 3.70 5.99 -16.63
N GLU A 77 2.96 4.93 -16.92
CA GLU A 77 1.55 4.97 -17.31
C GLU A 77 0.64 5.14 -16.07
N TYR A 78 1.02 4.51 -14.96
CA TYR A 78 0.33 4.59 -13.67
C TYR A 78 1.13 5.41 -12.66
N GLU A 79 0.45 5.88 -11.62
CA GLU A 79 1.09 6.62 -10.55
C GLU A 79 2.24 5.82 -9.93
N HIS A 80 3.38 6.49 -9.81
CA HIS A 80 4.58 5.97 -9.19
C HIS A 80 5.13 7.06 -8.24
N PRO A 81 5.68 6.71 -7.06
CA PRO A 81 6.22 7.69 -6.11
C PRO A 81 7.25 8.68 -6.70
N SER A 82 7.94 8.29 -7.77
CA SER A 82 8.87 9.16 -8.52
C SER A 82 8.19 10.42 -9.10
N LEU A 83 6.88 10.41 -9.35
CA LEU A 83 6.10 11.61 -9.76
C LEU A 83 5.99 12.67 -8.66
N SER A 84 6.47 12.37 -7.46
CA SER A 84 6.62 13.32 -6.35
C SER A 84 8.07 13.44 -5.89
N PHE A 85 9.04 12.99 -6.71
CA PHE A 85 10.46 12.87 -6.36
C PHE A 85 10.72 12.02 -5.10
N ILE A 86 9.83 11.07 -4.81
CA ILE A 86 9.99 10.11 -3.73
C ILE A 86 10.69 8.87 -4.28
N ILE A 87 11.77 8.45 -3.62
CA ILE A 87 12.55 7.28 -3.99
C ILE A 87 12.50 6.22 -2.88
N ASP A 88 12.07 5.01 -3.23
CA ASP A 88 12.31 3.81 -2.43
C ASP A 88 13.49 3.05 -3.03
N PRO A 89 14.67 3.03 -2.36
CA PRO A 89 15.83 2.32 -2.87
C PRO A 89 15.65 0.79 -2.96
N SER A 90 14.60 0.25 -2.34
CA SER A 90 14.27 -1.17 -2.37
C SER A 90 13.34 -1.55 -3.53
N ASP A 91 12.78 -0.56 -4.24
CA ASP A 91 11.93 -0.81 -5.40
C ASP A 91 12.76 -1.39 -6.56
N SER A 92 12.44 -2.63 -6.92
CA SER A 92 13.12 -3.36 -7.99
C SER A 92 12.95 -2.72 -9.37
N THR A 93 11.89 -1.92 -9.58
CA THR A 93 11.56 -1.27 -10.85
C THR A 93 12.68 -0.36 -11.32
N TYR A 94 13.33 0.37 -10.40
CA TYR A 94 14.46 1.24 -10.74
C TYR A 94 15.64 0.48 -11.37
N LYS A 95 15.90 -0.76 -10.93
CA LYS A 95 16.95 -1.61 -11.52
C LYS A 95 16.49 -2.23 -12.83
N LEU A 96 15.25 -2.74 -12.86
CA LEU A 96 14.67 -3.37 -14.05
C LEU A 96 14.60 -2.40 -15.24
N GLN A 97 14.29 -1.14 -14.97
CA GLN A 97 14.20 -0.06 -15.96
C GLN A 97 15.53 0.69 -16.16
N GLY A 98 16.61 0.26 -15.48
CA GLY A 98 17.94 0.84 -15.66
C GLY A 98 18.12 2.27 -15.15
N VAL A 99 17.21 2.76 -14.31
CA VAL A 99 17.24 4.11 -13.72
C VAL A 99 18.47 4.25 -12.81
N PHE A 100 18.68 3.28 -11.92
CA PHE A 100 19.80 3.26 -10.98
C PHE A 100 20.48 1.90 -10.96
N THR A 101 21.80 1.93 -10.75
CA THR A 101 22.59 0.73 -10.48
C THR A 101 22.46 0.30 -9.01
N GLU A 102 22.85 -0.94 -8.70
CA GLU A 102 22.88 -1.43 -7.32
C GLU A 102 23.79 -0.60 -6.39
N VAL A 103 24.88 -0.04 -6.93
CA VAL A 103 25.80 0.82 -6.16
C VAL A 103 25.13 2.15 -5.84
N GLU A 104 24.47 2.76 -6.83
CA GLU A 104 23.72 4.02 -6.68
C GLU A 104 22.57 3.87 -5.68
N LEU A 105 21.78 2.78 -5.76
CA LEU A 105 20.70 2.52 -4.82
C LEU A 105 21.20 2.30 -3.38
N ARG A 106 22.38 1.67 -3.23
CA ARG A 106 23.00 1.51 -1.90
C ARG A 106 23.45 2.84 -1.32
N GLU A 107 24.02 3.73 -2.15
CA GLU A 107 24.37 5.10 -1.76
C GLU A 107 23.12 5.86 -1.32
N ILE A 108 22.04 5.79 -2.11
CA ILE A 108 20.78 6.47 -1.81
C ILE A 108 20.21 5.95 -0.48
N LYS A 109 20.20 4.63 -0.28
CA LYS A 109 19.72 4.00 0.97
C LYS A 109 20.52 4.39 2.19
N GLY A 110 21.83 4.64 2.03
CA GLY A 110 22.72 5.03 3.11
C GLY A 110 22.68 6.51 3.46
N TYR A 111 22.12 7.35 2.59
CA TYR A 111 22.12 8.81 2.78
C TYR A 111 21.22 9.21 3.94
N ASN A 112 21.79 9.93 4.92
CA ASN A 112 21.12 10.34 6.15
C ASN A 112 20.33 9.20 6.83
N ALA A 113 20.81 7.96 6.69
CA ALA A 113 20.16 6.81 7.29
C ALA A 113 20.11 6.99 8.81
N ILE A 114 18.90 7.06 9.35
CA ILE A 114 18.69 7.10 10.79
C ILE A 114 19.10 5.74 11.33
N VAL A 115 20.11 5.74 12.20
CA VAL A 115 20.47 4.55 12.96
C VAL A 115 19.33 4.30 13.94
N MET A 116 18.55 3.26 13.65
CA MET A 116 17.55 2.77 14.58
C MET A 116 18.27 1.89 15.60
N ASP A 117 18.28 2.33 16.86
CA ASP A 117 18.76 1.50 17.95
C ASP A 117 17.88 0.25 18.07
N THR A 118 18.50 -0.87 18.44
CA THR A 118 17.76 -2.09 18.74
C THR A 118 16.91 -1.88 19.99
N LEU A 119 15.69 -2.43 19.98
CA LEU A 119 14.87 -2.48 21.19
C LEU A 119 15.66 -3.14 22.33
N PRO A 120 15.61 -2.59 23.55
CA PRO A 120 16.23 -3.22 24.71
C PRO A 120 15.73 -4.65 24.91
N ASP A 121 16.64 -5.56 25.29
CA ASP A 121 16.33 -7.00 25.42
C ASP A 121 15.16 -7.25 26.37
N ASP A 122 15.04 -6.48 27.45
CA ASP A 122 13.97 -6.60 28.44
C ASP A 122 12.58 -6.24 27.88
N VAL A 123 12.54 -5.30 26.92
CA VAL A 123 11.32 -4.93 26.19
C VAL A 123 10.96 -6.01 25.17
N VAL A 124 11.97 -6.55 24.46
CA VAL A 124 11.78 -7.65 23.51
C VAL A 124 11.28 -8.91 24.20
N ASP A 125 11.88 -9.29 25.32
CA ASP A 125 11.48 -10.46 26.10
C ASP A 125 10.09 -10.30 26.70
N PHE A 126 9.73 -9.08 27.11
CA PHE A 126 8.37 -8.80 27.55
C PHE A 126 7.35 -8.89 26.41
N LEU A 127 7.65 -8.36 25.22
CA LEU A 127 6.79 -8.53 24.03
C LEU A 127 6.58 -10.00 23.70
N ARG A 128 7.65 -10.80 23.73
CA ARG A 128 7.59 -12.26 23.49
C ARG A 128 6.74 -13.00 24.52
N SER A 129 6.57 -12.47 25.73
CA SER A 129 5.68 -13.09 26.72
C SER A 129 4.21 -13.13 26.28
N PHE A 130 3.83 -12.32 25.28
CA PHE A 130 2.51 -12.30 24.66
C PHE A 130 2.43 -13.07 23.33
N ASP A 131 3.54 -13.67 22.86
CA ASP A 131 3.56 -14.53 21.67
C ASP A 131 2.96 -15.91 21.97
N CYS A 132 1.65 -15.91 22.19
CA CYS A 132 0.86 -17.07 22.59
C CYS A 132 0.17 -17.73 21.40
N GLN A 133 -0.04 -19.05 21.45
CA GLN A 133 -0.66 -19.81 20.36
C GLN A 133 -2.20 -19.81 20.43
N SER A 134 -2.78 -19.23 21.49
CA SER A 134 -4.23 -19.16 21.68
C SER A 134 -4.65 -17.90 22.44
N SER A 135 -5.92 -17.50 22.26
CA SER A 135 -6.50 -16.36 22.98
C SER A 135 -6.65 -16.62 24.48
N GLN A 136 -6.80 -17.88 24.91
CA GLN A 136 -6.84 -18.24 26.33
C GLN A 136 -5.48 -18.03 27.01
N GLU A 137 -4.39 -18.43 26.36
CA GLU A 137 -3.03 -18.21 26.85
C GLU A 137 -2.68 -16.72 26.86
N LEU A 138 -3.01 -16.00 25.79
CA LEU A 138 -2.84 -14.55 25.72
C LEU A 138 -3.61 -13.86 26.85
N ARG A 139 -4.89 -14.20 27.07
CA ARG A 139 -5.70 -13.65 28.16
C ARG A 139 -5.08 -13.96 29.53
N LYS A 140 -4.49 -15.14 29.71
CA LYS A 140 -3.79 -15.48 30.95
C LYS A 140 -2.56 -14.60 31.16
N ALA A 141 -1.69 -14.45 30.16
CA ALA A 141 -0.54 -13.55 30.20
C ALA A 141 -0.97 -12.09 30.46
N CYS A 142 -2.05 -11.66 29.80
CA CYS A 142 -2.74 -10.40 30.04
C CYS A 142 -3.42 -10.30 31.41
N LEU A 143 -3.52 -11.32 32.24
CA LEU A 143 -4.06 -11.18 33.60
C LEU A 143 -3.03 -11.48 34.69
N GLU A 144 -1.80 -11.83 34.29
CA GLU A 144 -0.73 -12.06 35.24
C GLU A 144 -0.40 -10.78 36.01
N ASN A 145 -0.44 -10.89 37.34
CA ASN A 145 -0.13 -9.78 38.22
C ASN A 145 1.37 -9.50 38.17
N LEU A 146 1.73 -8.39 37.51
CA LEU A 146 3.10 -7.92 37.45
C LEU A 146 3.45 -7.28 38.79
N LYS A 147 4.43 -7.88 39.47
CA LYS A 147 4.91 -7.44 40.80
C LYS A 147 5.34 -5.97 40.82
N TRP A 148 5.71 -5.42 39.68
CA TRP A 148 6.16 -4.04 39.53
C TRP A 148 5.02 -3.01 39.38
N TYR A 149 3.76 -3.45 39.26
CA TYR A 149 2.61 -2.55 39.12
C TYR A 149 2.38 -1.69 40.39
N TYR A 150 2.73 -2.25 41.56
CA TYR A 150 2.73 -1.58 42.86
C TYR A 150 4.07 -1.80 43.58
N PRO A 151 5.20 -1.45 42.95
CA PRO A 151 5.71 -0.08 43.00
C PRO A 151 6.19 0.42 41.63
N PHE A 152 5.28 1.05 40.88
CA PHE A 152 5.57 1.54 39.53
C PHE A 152 6.70 2.59 39.52
N ASP A 153 7.64 2.42 38.60
CA ASP A 153 8.76 3.30 38.33
C ASP A 153 8.70 3.66 36.84
N ARG A 154 8.52 4.94 36.55
CA ARG A 154 8.36 5.42 35.18
C ARG A 154 9.59 5.18 34.33
N GLU A 155 10.79 5.24 34.90
CA GLU A 155 12.02 5.07 34.11
C GLU A 155 12.23 3.60 33.72
N LYS A 156 11.73 2.66 34.53
CA LYS A 156 11.94 1.23 34.32
C LYS A 156 10.75 0.51 33.68
N HIS A 157 9.53 0.89 34.04
CA HIS A 157 8.33 0.12 33.72
C HIS A 157 7.44 0.78 32.66
N PHE A 158 7.77 1.98 32.18
CA PHE A 158 6.93 2.71 31.22
C PHE A 158 6.70 1.91 29.92
N ASN A 159 7.75 1.32 29.35
CA ASN A 159 7.62 0.51 28.12
C ASN A 159 6.75 -0.72 28.36
N HIS A 160 6.95 -1.45 29.45
CA HIS A 160 6.15 -2.64 29.80
C HIS A 160 4.68 -2.29 30.07
N ASP A 161 4.40 -1.20 30.78
CA ASP A 161 3.03 -0.74 31.01
C ASP A 161 2.34 -0.34 29.71
N TRP A 162 3.05 0.37 28.82
CA TRP A 162 2.53 0.80 27.53
C TRP A 162 2.23 -0.39 26.61
N ILE A 163 3.14 -1.37 26.51
CA ILE A 163 2.95 -2.61 25.75
C ILE A 163 1.72 -3.35 26.25
N ARG A 164 1.64 -3.56 27.56
CA ARG A 164 0.55 -4.31 28.16
C ARG A 164 -0.80 -3.64 27.95
N ARG A 165 -0.90 -2.32 28.11
CA ARG A 165 -2.15 -1.57 27.83
C ARG A 165 -2.57 -1.68 26.36
N THR A 166 -1.61 -1.70 25.45
CA THR A 166 -1.90 -1.87 24.02
C THR A 166 -2.48 -3.25 23.75
N ILE A 167 -1.88 -4.29 24.32
CA ILE A 167 -2.33 -5.67 24.14
C ILE A 167 -3.68 -5.92 24.85
N ASP A 168 -3.88 -5.37 26.05
CA ASP A 168 -5.13 -5.49 26.80
C ASP A 168 -6.33 -4.81 26.09
N MET A 169 -6.09 -3.91 25.13
CA MET A 169 -7.13 -3.24 24.33
C MET A 169 -7.42 -3.91 22.96
N LEU A 170 -6.67 -4.94 22.58
CA LEU A 170 -6.93 -5.75 21.37
C LEU A 170 -7.96 -6.85 21.64
#